data_AF-A0A8B6FVC1-F1
#
_entry.id   AF-A0A8B6FVC1-F1
#
_cell.length_a   1.000
_cell.length_b   1.000
_cell.length_c   1.000
_cell.angle_alpha   90.00
_cell.angle_beta   90.00
_cell.angle_gamma   90.00
#
_symmetry.space_group_name_H-M   'P 1'
#
loop_
_entity.id
_entity.type
_entity.pdbx_description
1 polymer ?
#
loop_
_entity_poly.entity_id
_entity_poly.type
_entity_poly.pdbx_seq_one_letter_code
_entity_poly.pdbx_strand_id
1 'polypeptide(L)'
;MQNYEEVCLKNKEMTQLHIAVFKSESDSSSIKSLMNIVGQYQKRYGGADIEIIYADGTFNRAKALDIGMSRLSEDSLLFFIDVDILFDKFALFRIRYNTIKNIQVYYPIFFSQYNPLLVCTISDSCDINWTNFTSDHGYWRNTSTGMVSTYKRDLKSVGGLNTSFKGWGKEDRALYKTFVESNLTICRSIDPGMIHVFHEVICDTNLKKDQYNMCKGTERNTFGSQRQISHIVFSIPVISKKNDKEIMLRNKRKPDYDCDDSGSKNNQRLHVTLLIDQ
;
A
#
# COMPACT_ATOMS: atom_id res chain seq x y z
N MET A 1 -10.93 -7.16 5.03
CA MET A 1 -12.21 -7.52 4.38
C MET A 1 -13.27 -6.42 4.47
N GLN A 2 -13.56 -5.83 5.64
CA GLN A 2 -14.61 -4.80 5.79
C GLN A 2 -14.52 -3.65 4.77
N ASN A 3 -13.33 -3.06 4.57
CA ASN A 3 -13.16 -2.00 3.58
C ASN A 3 -13.53 -2.42 2.16
N TYR A 4 -13.09 -3.61 1.72
CA TYR A 4 -13.49 -4.17 0.42
C TYR A 4 -15.00 -4.48 0.35
N GLU A 5 -15.63 -4.89 1.45
CA GLU A 5 -17.08 -5.10 1.49
C GLU A 5 -17.85 -3.79 1.29
N GLU A 6 -17.51 -2.76 2.06
CA GLU A 6 -18.19 -1.46 2.01
C GLU A 6 -18.00 -0.75 0.68
N VAL A 7 -16.82 -0.87 0.08
CA VAL A 7 -16.49 -0.16 -1.16
C VAL A 7 -16.88 -0.96 -2.39
N CYS A 8 -16.61 -2.27 -2.40
CA CYS A 8 -16.78 -3.10 -3.60
C CYS A 8 -18.05 -3.95 -3.57
N LEU A 9 -18.17 -4.85 -2.58
CA LEU A 9 -19.20 -5.90 -2.59
C LEU A 9 -20.62 -5.33 -2.47
N LYS A 10 -20.84 -4.43 -1.50
CA LYS A 10 -22.17 -3.80 -1.29
C LYS A 10 -22.59 -2.91 -2.46
N ASN A 11 -21.63 -2.24 -3.09
CA ASN A 11 -21.88 -1.36 -4.24
C ASN A 11 -21.90 -2.10 -5.58
N LYS A 12 -21.63 -3.41 -5.59
CA LYS A 12 -21.49 -4.22 -6.81
C LYS A 12 -20.51 -3.62 -7.81
N GLU A 13 -19.40 -3.10 -7.29
CA GLU A 13 -18.31 -2.62 -8.14
C GLU A 13 -17.81 -3.76 -9.03
N MET A 14 -17.42 -3.43 -10.25
CA MET A 14 -16.81 -4.38 -11.18
C MET A 14 -15.39 -4.69 -10.71
N THR A 15 -15.27 -5.50 -9.65
CA THR A 15 -14.02 -5.89 -9.02
C THR A 15 -13.99 -7.37 -8.72
N GLN A 16 -12.81 -7.96 -8.64
CA GLN A 16 -12.63 -9.29 -8.09
C GLN A 16 -11.41 -9.28 -7.17
N LEU A 17 -11.58 -9.80 -5.96
CA LEU A 17 -10.54 -9.91 -4.96
C LEU A 17 -9.81 -11.23 -5.08
N HIS A 18 -8.50 -11.18 -5.25
CA HIS A 18 -7.60 -12.34 -5.27
C HIS A 18 -6.76 -12.33 -4.00
N ILE A 19 -6.89 -13.37 -3.17
CA ILE A 19 -6.16 -13.54 -1.90
C ILE A 19 -5.21 -14.72 -2.04
N ALA A 20 -3.91 -14.45 -2.12
CA ALA A 20 -2.89 -15.51 -2.14
C ALA A 20 -2.48 -15.88 -0.71
N VAL A 21 -2.55 -17.17 -0.36
CA VAL A 21 -2.26 -17.70 0.98
C VAL A 21 -1.10 -18.68 0.91
N PHE A 22 0.00 -18.38 1.59
CA PHE A 22 1.11 -19.31 1.77
C PHE A 22 0.83 -20.26 2.93
N LYS A 23 0.95 -21.56 2.69
CA LYS A 23 0.77 -22.56 3.74
C LYS A 23 2.03 -22.66 4.59
N SER A 24 1.91 -22.36 5.88
CA SER A 24 2.90 -22.75 6.90
C SER A 24 2.32 -23.87 7.77
N GLU A 25 3.11 -24.89 8.08
CA GLU A 25 2.71 -25.99 8.97
C GLU A 25 2.43 -25.50 10.40
N SER A 26 2.99 -24.36 10.81
CA SER A 26 2.80 -23.73 12.12
C SER A 26 1.47 -22.97 12.28
N ASP A 27 0.84 -22.52 11.18
CA ASP A 27 -0.23 -21.50 11.22
C ASP A 27 -1.62 -22.01 10.81
N SER A 28 -1.89 -23.28 11.13
CA SER A 28 -3.15 -23.93 10.74
C SER A 28 -4.41 -23.23 11.32
N SER A 29 -4.31 -22.58 12.49
CA SER A 29 -5.42 -21.85 13.12
C SER A 29 -5.73 -20.53 12.42
N SER A 30 -4.71 -19.73 12.11
CA SER A 30 -4.83 -18.46 11.40
C SER A 30 -5.39 -18.66 10.00
N ILE A 31 -4.91 -19.68 9.28
CA ILE A 31 -5.44 -20.05 7.97
C ILE A 31 -6.91 -20.48 8.09
N LYS A 32 -7.28 -21.31 9.07
CA LYS A 32 -8.70 -21.69 9.30
C LYS A 32 -9.58 -20.47 9.58
N SER A 33 -9.10 -19.52 10.38
CA SER A 33 -9.82 -18.27 10.68
C SER A 33 -10.05 -17.46 9.40
N LEU A 34 -9.01 -17.30 8.58
CA LEU A 34 -9.12 -16.64 7.27
C LEU A 34 -10.15 -17.33 6.37
N MET A 35 -10.10 -18.67 6.26
CA MET A 35 -11.07 -19.42 5.45
C MET A 35 -12.50 -19.24 5.94
N ASN A 36 -12.72 -19.24 7.26
CA ASN A 36 -14.04 -18.99 7.84
C ASN A 36 -14.54 -17.57 7.52
N ILE A 37 -13.68 -16.57 7.68
CA ILE A 37 -13.99 -15.18 7.36
C ILE A 37 -14.35 -15.09 5.87
N VAL A 38 -13.45 -15.47 4.97
CA VAL A 38 -13.69 -15.37 3.51
C VAL A 38 -14.91 -16.18 3.09
N GLY A 39 -15.11 -17.39 3.63
CA GLY A 39 -16.28 -18.22 3.37
C GLY A 39 -17.59 -17.55 3.75
N GLN A 40 -17.63 -16.75 4.82
CA GLN A 40 -18.82 -15.96 5.18
C GLN A 40 -19.13 -14.89 4.12
N TYR A 41 -18.11 -14.20 3.59
CA TYR A 41 -18.30 -13.22 2.52
C TYR A 41 -18.71 -13.88 1.20
N GLN A 42 -18.06 -14.99 0.81
CA GLN A 42 -18.42 -15.75 -0.39
C GLN A 42 -19.86 -16.27 -0.31
N LYS A 43 -20.32 -16.74 0.86
CA LYS A 43 -21.71 -17.16 1.07
C LYS A 43 -22.69 -15.99 0.96
N ARG A 44 -22.31 -14.80 1.44
CA ARG A 44 -23.18 -13.61 1.45
C ARG A 44 -23.27 -12.92 0.08
N TYR A 45 -22.17 -12.82 -0.65
CA TYR A 45 -22.06 -12.02 -1.88
C TYR A 45 -21.86 -12.84 -3.15
N GLY A 46 -21.57 -14.14 -3.03
CA GLY A 46 -21.21 -15.01 -4.13
C GLY A 46 -19.69 -15.23 -4.22
N GLY A 47 -19.27 -16.43 -4.63
CA GLY A 47 -17.85 -16.81 -4.71
C GLY A 47 -17.07 -16.17 -5.87
N ALA A 48 -17.77 -15.60 -6.87
CA ALA A 48 -17.13 -15.07 -8.07
C ALA A 48 -16.29 -13.80 -7.81
N ASP A 49 -16.57 -13.06 -6.74
CA ASP A 49 -15.95 -11.77 -6.44
C ASP A 49 -14.80 -11.86 -5.44
N ILE A 50 -14.60 -13.02 -4.81
CA ILE A 50 -13.49 -13.28 -3.88
C ILE A 50 -12.93 -14.68 -4.14
N GLU A 51 -11.68 -14.74 -4.58
CA GLU A 51 -10.94 -15.97 -4.83
C GLU A 51 -9.80 -16.12 -3.82
N ILE A 52 -9.65 -17.33 -3.27
CA ILE A 52 -8.50 -17.71 -2.44
C ILE A 52 -7.61 -18.62 -3.27
N ILE A 53 -6.32 -18.28 -3.34
CA ILE A 53 -5.33 -19.03 -4.11
C ILE A 53 -4.23 -19.49 -3.17
N TYR A 54 -3.98 -20.79 -3.12
CA TYR A 54 -2.91 -21.33 -2.29
C TYR A 54 -1.57 -21.27 -3.01
N ALA A 55 -0.54 -20.83 -2.29
CA ALA A 55 0.83 -20.83 -2.72
C ALA A 55 1.67 -21.75 -1.83
N ASP A 56 2.57 -22.50 -2.46
CA ASP A 56 3.50 -23.38 -1.75
C ASP A 56 4.81 -22.66 -1.40
N GLY A 57 5.43 -23.09 -0.31
CA GLY A 57 6.72 -22.60 0.17
C GLY A 57 6.61 -21.39 1.10
N THR A 58 7.74 -20.75 1.35
CA THR A 58 7.79 -19.53 2.17
C THR A 58 7.20 -18.33 1.46
N PHE A 59 6.72 -17.36 2.24
CA PHE A 59 6.12 -16.13 1.72
C PHE A 59 7.06 -15.42 0.73
N ASN A 60 6.47 -15.00 -0.39
CA ASN A 60 7.13 -14.25 -1.45
C ASN A 60 6.09 -13.41 -2.17
N ARG A 61 6.16 -12.08 -1.97
CA ARG A 61 5.17 -11.14 -2.50
C ARG A 61 5.05 -11.23 -4.03
N ALA A 62 6.17 -11.23 -4.74
CA ALA A 62 6.20 -11.32 -6.21
C ALA A 62 5.54 -12.62 -6.71
N LYS A 63 5.85 -13.76 -6.08
CA LYS A 63 5.23 -15.05 -6.41
C LYS A 63 3.72 -15.05 -6.15
N ALA A 64 3.28 -14.42 -5.06
CA ALA A 64 1.88 -14.32 -4.70
C ALA A 64 1.07 -13.53 -5.74
N LEU A 65 1.59 -12.36 -6.14
CA LEU A 65 1.01 -11.53 -7.19
C LEU A 65 1.00 -12.26 -8.54
N ASP A 66 2.10 -12.94 -8.89
CA ASP A 66 2.24 -13.71 -10.13
C ASP A 66 1.21 -14.84 -10.22
N ILE A 67 1.05 -15.61 -9.13
CA ILE A 67 0.03 -16.65 -9.02
C ILE A 67 -1.38 -16.06 -9.16
N GLY A 68 -1.66 -14.93 -8.49
CA GLY A 68 -2.93 -14.23 -8.60
C GLY A 68 -3.27 -13.84 -10.04
N MET A 69 -2.33 -13.22 -10.74
CA MET A 69 -2.56 -12.79 -12.12
C MET A 69 -2.53 -13.95 -13.14
N SER A 70 -1.92 -15.09 -12.81
CA SER A 70 -1.84 -16.25 -13.72
C SER A 70 -3.24 -16.75 -14.15
N ARG A 71 -4.25 -16.55 -13.29
CA ARG A 71 -5.66 -16.91 -13.50
C ARG A 71 -6.43 -15.95 -14.41
N LEU A 72 -5.84 -14.79 -14.71
CA LEU A 72 -6.53 -13.68 -15.37
C LEU A 72 -6.27 -13.64 -16.87
N SER A 73 -7.16 -13.00 -17.62
CA SER A 73 -6.96 -12.74 -19.04
C SER A 73 -5.86 -11.69 -19.25
N GLU A 74 -5.21 -11.68 -20.41
CA GLU A 74 -4.20 -10.65 -20.76
C GLU A 74 -4.77 -9.22 -20.71
N ASP A 75 -6.08 -9.10 -20.87
CA ASP A 75 -6.79 -7.83 -20.93
C ASP A 75 -7.32 -7.38 -19.57
N SER A 76 -7.04 -8.15 -18.51
CA SER A 76 -7.42 -7.81 -17.14
C SER A 76 -6.64 -6.61 -16.63
N LEU A 77 -7.37 -5.64 -16.08
CA LEU A 77 -6.82 -4.53 -15.32
C LEU A 77 -6.47 -5.02 -13.91
N LEU A 78 -5.20 -4.92 -13.55
CA LEU A 78 -4.66 -5.35 -12.27
C LEU A 78 -4.48 -4.15 -11.36
N PHE A 79 -4.65 -4.38 -10.06
CA PHE A 79 -4.20 -3.46 -9.03
C PHE A 79 -3.61 -4.25 -7.85
N PHE A 80 -2.32 -4.05 -7.64
CA PHE A 80 -1.58 -4.65 -6.54
C PHE A 80 -1.70 -3.77 -5.31
N ILE A 81 -2.18 -4.35 -4.21
CA ILE A 81 -2.48 -3.62 -2.98
C ILE A 81 -2.07 -4.42 -1.74
N ASP A 82 -1.55 -3.72 -0.74
CA ASP A 82 -1.23 -4.31 0.57
C ASP A 82 -2.50 -4.36 1.46
N VAL A 83 -2.55 -5.30 2.40
CA VAL A 83 -3.77 -5.59 3.20
C VAL A 83 -4.14 -4.52 4.23
N ASP A 84 -3.19 -3.66 4.55
CA ASP A 84 -3.29 -2.51 5.44
C ASP A 84 -3.63 -1.21 4.72
N ILE A 85 -3.89 -1.27 3.40
CA ILE A 85 -4.39 -0.14 2.63
C ILE A 85 -5.91 -0.13 2.66
N LEU A 86 -6.47 0.91 3.26
CA LEU A 86 -7.86 1.29 3.04
C LEU A 86 -7.95 2.07 1.73
N PHE A 87 -9.01 1.82 0.97
CA PHE A 87 -9.34 2.60 -0.20
C PHE A 87 -10.82 3.01 -0.20
N ASP A 88 -11.19 4.05 -0.95
CA ASP A 88 -12.57 4.43 -1.19
C ASP A 88 -13.00 4.21 -2.66
N LYS A 89 -14.26 4.49 -2.97
CA LYS A 89 -14.79 4.35 -4.33
C LYS A 89 -14.10 5.29 -5.34
N PHE A 90 -13.59 6.44 -4.88
CA PHE A 90 -12.92 7.38 -5.75
C PHE A 90 -11.50 6.92 -6.09
N ALA A 91 -10.84 6.19 -5.19
CA ALA A 91 -9.59 5.50 -5.50
C ALA A 91 -9.80 4.47 -6.61
N LEU A 92 -10.86 3.66 -6.54
CA LEU A 92 -11.21 2.73 -7.63
C LEU A 92 -11.42 3.44 -8.98
N PHE A 93 -12.11 4.58 -8.96
CA PHE A 93 -12.28 5.41 -10.16
C PHE A 93 -10.93 5.89 -10.71
N ARG A 94 -10.08 6.50 -9.89
CA ARG A 94 -8.75 6.98 -10.30
C ARG A 94 -7.86 5.86 -10.82
N ILE A 95 -7.91 4.68 -10.21
CA ILE A 95 -7.19 3.49 -10.66
C ILE A 95 -7.61 3.08 -12.08
N ARG A 96 -8.92 2.99 -12.34
CA ARG A 96 -9.45 2.64 -13.68
C ARG A 96 -9.14 3.73 -14.71
N TYR A 97 -9.22 4.99 -14.29
CA TYR A 97 -9.07 6.14 -15.15
C TYR A 97 -7.62 6.37 -15.58
N ASN A 98 -6.67 6.23 -14.64
CA ASN A 98 -5.26 6.51 -14.88
C ASN A 98 -4.47 5.31 -15.41
N THR A 99 -5.08 4.14 -15.60
CA THR A 99 -4.41 2.98 -16.22
C THR A 99 -4.92 2.79 -17.64
N ILE A 100 -4.06 3.01 -18.62
CA ILE A 100 -4.41 3.00 -20.04
C ILE A 100 -3.62 1.92 -20.75
N LYS A 101 -4.34 0.95 -21.34
CA LYS A 101 -3.72 -0.24 -21.93
C LYS A 101 -2.72 0.10 -23.03
N ASN A 102 -1.53 -0.51 -22.97
CA ASN A 102 -0.39 -0.27 -23.85
C ASN A 102 0.14 1.18 -23.86
N ILE A 103 -0.30 2.03 -22.93
CA ILE A 103 0.05 3.46 -22.92
C ILE A 103 0.56 3.89 -21.55
N GLN A 104 -0.15 3.55 -20.46
CA GLN A 104 0.06 4.14 -19.15
C GLN A 104 -0.19 3.15 -18.01
N VAL A 105 0.73 3.12 -17.06
CA VAL A 105 0.57 2.46 -15.75
C VAL A 105 0.36 3.51 -14.66
N TYR A 106 -0.47 3.19 -13.67
CA TYR A 106 -0.78 4.10 -12.58
C TYR A 106 -0.14 3.66 -11.27
N TYR A 107 0.59 4.56 -10.64
CA TYR A 107 1.22 4.38 -9.35
C TYR A 107 0.66 5.41 -8.35
N PRO A 108 -0.39 5.06 -7.59
CA PRO A 108 -0.98 5.99 -6.63
C PRO A 108 -0.01 6.32 -5.50
N ILE A 109 0.03 7.59 -5.11
CA ILE A 109 0.73 8.07 -3.92
C ILE A 109 -0.31 8.14 -2.80
N PHE A 110 -0.26 7.16 -1.90
CA PHE A 110 -1.19 7.00 -0.78
C PHE A 110 -0.64 7.65 0.50
N PHE A 111 -1.55 7.94 1.44
CA PHE A 111 -1.20 8.50 2.74
C PHE A 111 -0.79 7.39 3.71
N SER A 112 0.32 7.55 4.42
CA SER A 112 0.77 6.62 5.46
C SER A 112 0.62 7.29 6.81
N GLN A 113 -0.14 6.65 7.69
CA GLN A 113 -0.37 7.16 9.04
C GLN A 113 0.84 6.95 9.95
N TYR A 114 0.97 7.83 10.94
CA TYR A 114 1.93 7.68 12.04
C TYR A 114 1.38 6.86 13.20
N ASN A 115 2.26 6.54 14.13
CA ASN A 115 1.89 5.85 15.37
C ASN A 115 0.82 6.66 16.13
N PRO A 116 -0.39 6.10 16.35
CA PRO A 116 -1.48 6.82 17.00
C PRO A 116 -1.13 7.25 18.42
N LEU A 117 -0.25 6.53 19.12
CA LEU A 117 0.22 6.93 20.45
C LEU A 117 0.97 8.26 20.42
N LEU A 118 1.78 8.52 19.39
CA LEU A 118 2.48 9.80 19.25
C LEU A 118 1.56 10.92 18.76
N VAL A 119 0.63 10.60 17.87
CA VAL A 119 -0.40 11.55 17.42
C VAL A 119 -1.18 12.09 18.62
N CYS A 120 -1.57 11.20 19.53
CA CYS A 120 -2.33 11.57 20.72
C CYS A 120 -1.52 12.21 21.85
N THR A 121 -0.19 12.08 21.87
CA THR A 121 0.64 12.65 22.96
C THR A 121 0.72 14.19 22.89
N ILE A 122 0.48 14.78 21.73
CA ILE A 122 0.68 16.22 21.48
C ILE A 122 -0.63 16.96 21.17
N SER A 123 -1.73 16.22 21.03
CA SER A 123 -3.07 16.79 20.79
C SER A 123 -3.82 16.95 22.11
N ASP A 124 -4.51 18.08 22.29
CA ASP A 124 -5.35 18.34 23.47
C ASP A 124 -6.53 17.35 23.59
N SER A 125 -6.93 16.74 22.47
CA SER A 125 -7.87 15.62 22.42
C SER A 125 -7.36 14.53 21.46
N CYS A 126 -7.40 13.27 21.91
CA CYS A 126 -7.05 12.10 21.11
C CYS A 126 -8.26 11.66 20.27
N ASP A 127 -8.66 12.48 19.31
CA ASP A 127 -9.65 12.11 18.30
C ASP A 127 -8.93 11.73 17.00
N ILE A 128 -8.66 10.42 16.83
CA ILE A 128 -7.95 9.91 15.67
C ILE A 128 -8.92 9.88 14.48
N ASN A 129 -8.92 10.97 13.73
CA ASN A 129 -9.54 10.99 12.42
C ASN A 129 -8.59 10.40 11.37
N TRP A 130 -8.91 9.19 10.91
CA TRP A 130 -8.12 8.45 9.91
C TRP A 130 -8.03 9.14 8.53
N THR A 131 -8.92 10.10 8.25
CA THR A 131 -8.90 10.94 7.03
C THR A 131 -8.18 12.27 7.22
N ASN A 132 -7.52 12.48 8.36
CA ASN A 132 -6.71 13.67 8.60
C ASN A 132 -5.35 13.57 7.89
N PHE A 133 -5.20 14.33 6.81
CA PHE A 133 -3.98 14.34 5.98
C PHE A 133 -2.94 15.40 6.38
N THR A 134 -3.01 15.92 7.61
CA THR A 134 -2.01 16.87 8.11
C THR A 134 -0.67 16.19 8.37
N SER A 135 0.41 16.98 8.35
CA SER A 135 1.78 16.50 8.55
C SER A 135 2.05 15.91 9.95
N ASP A 136 1.12 16.05 10.90
CA ASP A 136 1.22 15.44 12.23
C ASP A 136 0.50 14.09 12.34
N HIS A 137 -0.30 13.72 11.34
CA HIS A 137 -1.05 12.47 11.31
C HIS A 137 -0.41 11.43 10.38
N GLY A 138 0.48 11.87 9.49
CA GLY A 138 1.15 10.99 8.54
C GLY A 138 1.85 11.76 7.42
N TYR A 139 2.12 11.06 6.32
CA TYR A 139 2.79 11.60 5.15
C TYR A 139 2.40 10.85 3.87
N TRP A 140 2.49 11.55 2.74
CA TRP A 140 2.30 10.95 1.42
C TRP A 140 3.53 10.14 1.01
N ARG A 141 3.35 8.86 0.64
CA ARG A 141 4.47 7.97 0.27
C ARG A 141 4.96 8.19 -1.17
N ASN A 142 5.41 9.40 -1.48
CA ASN A 142 5.82 9.83 -2.81
C ASN A 142 6.91 8.96 -3.49
N THR A 143 7.76 8.30 -2.72
CA THR A 143 8.83 7.40 -3.19
C THR A 143 8.47 5.92 -3.19
N SER A 144 7.25 5.56 -2.77
CA SER A 144 6.80 4.16 -2.71
C SER A 144 6.38 3.64 -4.09
N THR A 145 6.62 2.36 -4.31
CA THR A 145 6.30 1.64 -5.56
C THR A 145 5.49 0.38 -5.34
N GLY A 146 5.09 0.09 -4.09
CA GLY A 146 4.37 -1.14 -3.74
C GLY A 146 2.96 -1.24 -4.31
N MET A 147 2.30 -0.10 -4.58
CA MET A 147 0.98 -0.02 -5.19
C MET A 147 1.10 0.34 -6.67
N VAL A 148 0.51 -0.48 -7.54
CA VAL A 148 0.50 -0.22 -8.98
C VAL A 148 -0.76 -0.79 -9.61
N SER A 149 -1.31 -0.05 -10.57
CA SER A 149 -2.30 -0.53 -11.51
C SER A 149 -1.73 -0.59 -12.92
N THR A 150 -1.94 -1.72 -13.58
CA THR A 150 -1.42 -2.03 -14.91
C THR A 150 -2.31 -3.09 -15.55
N TYR A 151 -2.35 -3.15 -16.89
CA TYR A 151 -2.90 -4.34 -17.54
C TYR A 151 -1.91 -5.51 -17.44
N LYS A 152 -2.44 -6.74 -17.38
CA LYS A 152 -1.61 -7.95 -17.38
C LYS A 152 -0.69 -8.00 -18.62
N ARG A 153 -1.22 -7.65 -19.79
CA ARG A 153 -0.44 -7.55 -21.03
C ARG A 153 0.75 -6.58 -20.90
N ASP A 154 0.52 -5.40 -20.35
CA ASP A 154 1.55 -4.36 -20.19
C ASP A 154 2.63 -4.82 -19.22
N LEU A 155 2.23 -5.42 -18.10
CA LEU A 155 3.13 -6.04 -17.14
C LEU A 155 3.99 -7.14 -17.78
N LYS A 156 3.41 -8.00 -18.62
CA LYS A 156 4.18 -9.02 -19.34
C LYS A 156 5.13 -8.42 -20.37
N SER A 157 4.75 -7.33 -21.03
CA SER A 157 5.59 -6.68 -22.03
C SER A 157 6.90 -6.13 -21.44
N VAL A 158 6.93 -5.82 -20.14
CA VAL A 158 8.13 -5.38 -19.40
C VAL A 158 8.83 -6.52 -18.64
N GLY A 159 8.49 -7.77 -18.93
CA GLY A 159 9.13 -8.96 -18.35
C GLY A 159 8.46 -9.52 -17.09
N GLY A 160 7.33 -8.94 -16.64
CA GLY A 160 6.58 -9.42 -15.49
C GLY A 160 7.26 -9.16 -14.14
N LEU A 161 6.81 -9.89 -13.12
CA LEU A 161 7.37 -9.83 -11.76
C LEU A 161 8.58 -10.74 -11.63
N ASN A 162 9.66 -10.24 -11.03
CA ASN A 162 10.79 -11.09 -10.68
C ASN A 162 10.49 -11.89 -9.40
N THR A 163 10.10 -13.16 -9.56
CA THR A 163 9.77 -14.06 -8.46
C THR A 163 10.98 -14.64 -7.73
N SER A 164 12.21 -14.33 -8.17
CA SER A 164 13.45 -14.79 -7.52
C SER A 164 13.81 -13.99 -6.26
N PHE A 165 13.14 -12.88 -5.99
CA PHE A 165 13.25 -12.19 -4.70
C PHE A 165 12.76 -13.11 -3.58
N LYS A 166 13.36 -13.01 -2.39
CA LYS A 166 12.94 -13.80 -1.22
C LYS A 166 12.32 -12.87 -0.18
N GLY A 167 11.21 -13.29 0.41
CA GLY A 167 10.48 -12.52 1.42
C GLY A 167 9.81 -11.27 0.88
N TRP A 168 9.87 -10.19 1.67
CA TRP A 168 9.28 -8.89 1.36
C TRP A 168 10.31 -7.87 0.86
N GLY A 169 9.92 -7.09 -0.16
CA GLY A 169 10.65 -5.91 -0.64
C GLY A 169 11.60 -6.16 -1.81
N LYS A 170 11.91 -5.07 -2.52
CA LYS A 170 12.71 -4.95 -3.76
C LYS A 170 11.99 -5.33 -5.03
N GLU A 171 10.97 -6.18 -4.99
CA GLU A 171 10.23 -6.62 -6.18
C GLU A 171 9.44 -5.47 -6.82
N ASP A 172 8.89 -4.59 -5.99
CA ASP A 172 8.14 -3.41 -6.39
C ASP A 172 9.03 -2.38 -7.09
N ARG A 173 10.23 -2.13 -6.54
CA ARG A 173 11.24 -1.25 -7.14
C ARG A 173 11.81 -1.81 -8.42
N ALA A 174 12.02 -3.13 -8.46
CA ALA A 174 12.48 -3.81 -9.66
C ALA A 174 11.45 -3.69 -10.78
N LEU A 175 10.16 -3.92 -10.48
CA LEU A 175 9.08 -3.74 -11.44
C LEU A 175 8.93 -2.27 -11.87
N TYR A 176 9.01 -1.32 -10.94
CA TYR A 176 8.97 0.10 -11.29
C TYR A 176 10.09 0.47 -12.27
N LYS A 177 11.31 -0.04 -12.05
CA LYS A 177 12.44 0.17 -12.94
C LYS A 177 12.18 -0.38 -14.35
N THR A 178 11.58 -1.56 -14.49
CA THR A 178 11.27 -2.10 -15.83
C THR A 178 10.23 -1.26 -16.57
N PHE A 179 9.26 -0.67 -15.86
CA PHE A 179 8.35 0.30 -16.48
C PHE A 179 9.06 1.60 -16.90
N VAL A 180 9.98 2.13 -16.08
CA VAL A 180 10.77 3.33 -16.41
C VAL A 180 11.61 3.11 -17.68
N GLU A 181 12.12 1.90 -17.88
CA GLU A 181 12.93 1.52 -19.04
C GLU A 181 12.09 1.14 -20.27
N SER A 182 10.75 1.16 -20.16
CA SER A 182 9.82 0.78 -21.22
C SER A 182 9.28 1.98 -22.00
N ASN A 183 8.41 1.72 -22.98
CA ASN A 183 7.68 2.75 -23.72
C ASN A 183 6.36 3.17 -23.04
N LEU A 184 6.03 2.61 -21.87
CA LEU A 184 4.82 2.95 -21.13
C LEU A 184 5.04 4.22 -20.29
N THR A 185 4.03 5.07 -20.25
CA THR A 185 4.01 6.26 -19.39
C THR A 185 3.71 5.85 -17.95
N ILE A 186 4.45 6.41 -17.00
CA ILE A 186 4.18 6.23 -15.57
C ILE A 186 3.38 7.43 -15.09
N CYS A 187 2.10 7.22 -14.78
CA CYS A 187 1.27 8.21 -14.10
C CYS A 187 1.41 8.03 -12.58
N ARG A 188 1.81 9.10 -11.88
CA ARG A 188 1.92 9.14 -10.43
C ARG A 188 1.18 10.37 -9.91
N SER A 189 0.17 10.14 -9.08
CA SER A 189 -0.62 11.20 -8.46
C SER A 189 -0.89 10.87 -7.01
N ILE A 190 -1.06 11.91 -6.18
CA ILE A 190 -1.65 11.79 -4.85
C ILE A 190 -3.05 11.19 -4.99
N ASP A 191 -3.32 10.14 -4.20
CA ASP A 191 -4.62 9.50 -4.12
C ASP A 191 -5.16 9.62 -2.69
N PRO A 192 -6.01 10.63 -2.42
CA PRO A 192 -6.54 10.86 -1.07
C PRO A 192 -7.56 9.80 -0.65
N GLY A 193 -8.02 8.98 -1.59
CA GLY A 193 -8.87 7.84 -1.29
C GLY A 193 -8.09 6.63 -0.81
N MET A 194 -6.75 6.69 -0.68
CA MET A 194 -5.92 5.56 -0.26
C MET A 194 -5.09 5.88 0.98
N ILE A 195 -5.23 5.02 2.01
CA ILE A 195 -4.63 5.22 3.33
C ILE A 195 -3.99 3.90 3.79
N HIS A 196 -2.68 3.91 4.02
CA HIS A 196 -1.98 2.86 4.75
C HIS A 196 -2.19 3.09 6.25
N VAL A 197 -2.95 2.19 6.86
CA VAL A 197 -3.24 2.23 8.29
C VAL A 197 -1.96 1.94 9.05
N PHE A 198 -1.73 2.66 10.15
CA PHE A 198 -0.56 2.40 10.96
C PHE A 198 -0.64 1.00 11.58
N HIS A 199 0.46 0.26 11.45
CA HIS A 199 0.76 -0.93 12.24
C HIS A 199 2.25 -0.88 12.63
N GLU A 200 2.61 -1.63 13.67
CA GLU A 200 4.02 -1.75 14.06
C GLU A 200 4.83 -2.43 12.95
N VAL A 201 5.99 -1.85 12.63
CA VAL A 201 6.89 -2.36 11.59
C VAL A 201 7.95 -3.22 12.26
N ILE A 202 7.81 -4.55 12.14
CA ILE A 202 8.74 -5.52 12.71
C ILE A 202 9.75 -5.91 11.62
N CYS A 203 11.04 -5.66 11.87
CA CYS A 203 12.11 -5.96 10.92
C CYS A 203 12.83 -7.27 11.24
N ASP A 204 12.61 -8.30 10.43
CA ASP A 204 13.32 -9.59 10.53
C ASP A 204 14.84 -9.39 10.37
N THR A 205 15.59 -9.82 11.38
CA THR A 205 17.05 -9.74 11.42
C THR A 205 17.74 -10.65 10.41
N ASN A 206 17.03 -11.62 9.84
CA ASN A 206 17.54 -12.52 8.80
C ASN A 206 17.49 -11.90 7.39
N LEU A 207 16.89 -10.73 7.22
CA LEU A 207 16.86 -10.03 5.94
C LEU A 207 18.27 -9.63 5.48
N LYS A 208 18.47 -9.58 4.16
CA LYS A 208 19.68 -8.99 3.59
C LYS A 208 19.81 -7.54 4.05
N LYS A 209 21.05 -7.07 4.26
CA LYS A 209 21.37 -5.73 4.79
C LYS A 209 20.54 -4.60 4.16
N ASP A 210 20.37 -4.58 2.84
CA ASP A 210 19.57 -3.54 2.17
C ASP A 210 18.08 -3.63 2.53
N GLN A 211 17.49 -4.82 2.54
CA GLN A 211 16.08 -5.03 2.88
C GLN A 211 15.83 -4.68 4.36
N TYR A 212 16.75 -5.07 5.24
CA TYR A 212 16.70 -4.68 6.65
C TYR A 212 16.75 -3.16 6.82
N ASN A 213 17.66 -2.47 6.11
CA ASN A 213 17.74 -1.01 6.14
C ASN A 213 16.49 -0.34 5.56
N MET A 214 15.88 -0.90 4.51
CA MET A 214 14.60 -0.44 3.98
C MET A 214 13.49 -0.58 5.02
N CYS A 215 13.43 -1.72 5.72
CA CYS A 215 12.47 -1.95 6.79
C CYS A 215 12.64 -0.95 7.94
N LYS A 216 13.86 -0.79 8.47
CA LYS A 216 14.17 0.20 9.53
C LYS A 216 13.92 1.63 9.06
N GLY A 217 14.08 1.91 7.77
CA GLY A 217 13.69 3.20 7.17
C GLY A 217 12.19 3.43 7.26
N THR A 218 11.37 2.44 6.88
CA THR A 218 9.91 2.51 7.01
C THR A 218 9.48 2.67 8.46
N GLU A 219 10.01 1.86 9.38
CA GLU A 219 9.73 1.94 10.81
C GLU A 219 10.01 3.34 11.38
N ARG A 220 11.17 3.92 11.07
CA ARG A 220 11.50 5.30 11.51
C ARG A 220 10.58 6.34 10.89
N ASN A 221 10.27 6.20 9.60
CA ASN A 221 9.43 7.15 8.90
C ASN A 221 7.99 7.11 9.38
N THR A 222 7.47 5.97 9.84
CA THR A 222 6.10 5.85 10.35
C THR A 222 5.98 6.15 11.86
N PHE A 223 7.09 6.42 12.54
CA PHE A 223 7.09 6.67 13.98
C PHE A 223 6.27 7.91 14.35
N GLY A 224 6.56 9.05 13.74
CA GLY A 224 5.89 10.32 13.99
C GLY A 224 6.46 11.48 13.18
N SER A 225 5.80 12.62 13.22
CA SER A 225 6.24 13.84 12.54
C SER A 225 7.52 14.39 13.17
N GLN A 226 8.30 15.13 12.39
CA GLN A 226 9.49 15.82 12.91
C GLN A 226 9.14 16.75 14.08
N ARG A 227 7.98 17.44 14.01
CA ARG A 227 7.48 18.29 15.10
C ARG A 227 7.24 17.46 16.35
N GLN A 228 6.58 16.32 16.22
CA GLN A 228 6.26 15.45 17.35
C GLN A 228 7.52 14.89 18.03
N ILE A 229 8.44 14.36 17.23
CA ILE A 229 9.72 13.85 17.73
C ILE A 229 10.51 14.96 18.40
N SER A 230 10.56 16.16 17.81
CA SER A 230 11.26 17.30 18.41
C SER A 230 10.70 17.65 19.79
N HIS A 231 9.38 17.67 19.96
CA HIS A 231 8.73 17.97 21.24
C HIS A 231 9.13 16.96 22.31
N ILE A 232 9.12 15.66 21.97
CA ILE A 232 9.55 14.59 22.88
C ILE A 232 11.03 14.77 23.26
N VAL A 233 11.91 15.01 22.27
CA VAL A 233 13.35 15.19 22.51
C VAL A 233 13.63 16.39 23.41
N PHE A 234 12.95 17.53 23.18
CA PHE A 234 13.11 18.73 24.01
C PHE A 234 12.50 18.60 25.40
N SER A 235 11.50 17.72 25.61
CA SER A 235 10.97 17.42 26.94
C SER A 235 11.91 16.57 27.82
N ILE A 236 12.98 15.99 27.26
CA ILE A 236 13.96 15.22 28.03
C ILE A 236 14.80 16.20 28.89
N PRO A 237 14.82 16.08 30.23
CA PRO A 237 15.43 17.08 31.11
C PRO A 237 16.91 17.37 30.86
N VAL A 238 17.67 16.38 30.39
CA VAL A 238 19.11 16.52 30.06
C VAL A 238 19.33 17.36 28.80
N ILE A 239 18.39 17.31 27.86
CA ILE A 239 18.44 18.03 26.57
C ILE A 239 17.85 19.43 26.74
N SER A 240 16.76 19.57 27.50
CA SER A 240 16.12 20.85 27.82
C SER A 240 17.12 21.87 28.39
N LYS A 241 17.99 21.47 29.33
CA LYS A 241 19.00 22.33 29.95
C LYS A 241 20.12 22.84 29.01
N LYS A 242 20.29 22.24 27.82
CA LYS A 242 21.28 22.67 26.83
C LYS A 242 20.72 23.70 25.84
N ASN A 243 19.39 23.82 25.71
CA ASN A 243 18.75 24.54 24.60
C ASN A 243 18.30 25.96 24.93
N ASP A 244 18.45 26.44 26.17
CA ASP A 244 18.16 27.84 26.54
C ASP A 244 19.09 28.88 25.88
N LYS A 245 20.04 28.45 25.02
CA LYS A 245 21.02 29.33 24.39
C LYS A 245 20.95 29.44 22.86
N GLU A 246 20.11 28.70 22.13
CA GLU A 246 20.36 28.53 20.68
C GLU A 246 19.16 28.44 19.71
N ILE A 247 18.01 29.09 20.00
CA ILE A 247 16.89 29.08 19.03
C ILE A 247 16.49 30.50 18.60
N MET A 248 17.11 30.95 17.51
CA MET A 248 16.58 31.96 16.60
C MET A 248 16.94 31.59 15.15
N LEU A 249 15.94 31.63 14.26
CA LEU A 249 15.98 31.74 12.79
C LEU A 249 15.76 30.46 11.93
N ARG A 250 14.54 30.40 11.37
CA ARG A 250 14.18 30.59 9.94
C ARG A 250 13.40 29.46 9.25
N ASN A 251 12.55 29.92 8.33
CA ASN A 251 11.33 29.32 7.78
C ASN A 251 11.49 28.90 6.29
N LYS A 252 10.67 27.91 5.92
CA LYS A 252 9.99 27.62 4.62
C LYS A 252 10.79 27.16 3.37
N ARG A 253 10.32 26.05 2.77
CA ARG A 253 10.02 25.88 1.33
C ARG A 253 9.10 24.65 1.06
N LYS A 254 8.15 24.77 0.12
CA LYS A 254 7.27 23.73 -0.45
C LYS A 254 7.81 23.27 -1.82
N PRO A 255 7.39 22.09 -2.31
CA PRO A 255 7.13 21.92 -3.74
C PRO A 255 5.73 21.36 -4.06
N ASP A 256 5.19 21.85 -5.17
CA ASP A 256 3.96 21.43 -5.87
C ASP A 256 4.18 20.17 -6.73
N TYR A 257 3.10 19.41 -6.95
CA TYR A 257 2.91 18.58 -8.14
C TYR A 257 1.41 18.54 -8.51
N ASP A 258 1.09 19.04 -9.70
CA ASP A 258 -0.22 18.91 -10.38
C ASP A 258 -0.16 17.79 -11.43
N CYS A 259 -1.28 17.09 -11.62
CA CYS A 259 -1.56 16.29 -12.81
C CYS A 259 -2.93 16.72 -13.35
N ASP A 260 -2.96 17.10 -14.63
CA ASP A 260 -4.16 17.51 -15.38
C ASP A 260 -5.13 16.35 -15.61
N ASP A 261 -6.42 16.68 -15.60
CA ASP A 261 -7.53 15.75 -15.67
C ASP A 261 -8.40 16.04 -16.91
N SER A 262 -8.42 15.15 -17.91
CA SER A 262 -9.45 15.19 -18.95
C SER A 262 -9.66 13.84 -19.65
N GLY A 263 -10.89 13.32 -19.61
CA GLY A 263 -11.35 12.25 -20.50
C GLY A 263 -12.18 11.14 -19.86
N SER A 264 -13.50 11.34 -19.78
CA SER A 264 -14.49 10.31 -19.39
C SER A 264 -14.47 9.06 -20.28
N LYS A 265 -14.17 7.87 -19.70
CA LYS A 265 -14.74 6.55 -20.06
C LYS A 265 -14.70 5.58 -18.87
N ASN A 266 -15.85 4.97 -18.53
CA ASN A 266 -16.03 3.98 -17.47
C ASN A 266 -16.61 2.69 -18.05
N ASN A 267 -15.91 1.55 -17.90
CA ASN A 267 -16.48 0.20 -17.66
C ASN A 267 -15.39 -0.88 -17.82
N GLN A 268 -14.49 -1.01 -16.83
CA GLN A 268 -13.54 -2.12 -16.79
C GLN A 268 -13.49 -2.78 -15.42
N ARG A 269 -13.43 -4.12 -15.44
CA ARG A 269 -13.33 -4.95 -14.25
C ARG A 269 -11.93 -4.85 -13.67
N LEU A 270 -11.81 -4.42 -12.42
CA LEU A 270 -10.56 -4.24 -11.69
C LEU A 270 -10.28 -5.48 -10.82
N HIS A 271 -9.17 -6.15 -11.06
CA HIS A 271 -8.73 -7.26 -10.20
C HIS A 271 -7.83 -6.70 -9.10
N VAL A 272 -8.32 -6.75 -7.87
CA VAL A 272 -7.61 -6.30 -6.67
C VAL A 272 -6.91 -7.52 -6.07
N THR A 273 -5.58 -7.58 -6.13
CA THR A 273 -4.83 -8.65 -5.47
C THR A 273 -4.37 -8.13 -4.12
N LEU A 274 -5.05 -8.57 -3.05
CA LEU A 274 -4.66 -8.30 -1.66
C LEU A 274 -3.78 -9.45 -1.17
N LEU A 275 -2.66 -9.12 -0.58
CA LEU A 275 -1.73 -10.09 0.00
C LEU A 275 -1.70 -9.99 1.51
N ILE A 276 -2.16 -11.06 2.17
CA ILE A 276 -2.10 -11.20 3.62
C ILE A 276 -0.70 -11.71 3.97
N ASP A 277 0.12 -10.82 4.51
CA ASP A 277 1.25 -11.22 5.36
C ASP A 277 0.70 -11.54 6.76
N GLN A 278 1.27 -12.55 7.42
CA GLN A 278 0.93 -12.91 8.80
C GLN A 278 1.86 -12.19 9.77
#